data_AF-A0A936BCK5-F1
#
_entry.id   AF-A0A936BCK5-F1
#
_cell.length_a   1.000
_cell.length_b   1.000
_cell.length_c   1.000
_cell.angle_alpha   90.00
_cell.angle_beta   90.00
_cell.angle_gamma   90.00
#
_symmetry.space_group_name_H-M   'P 1'
#
loop_
_entity.id
_entity.type
_entity.pdbx_description
1 polymer ?
#
loop_
_entity_poly.entity_id
_entity_poly.type
_entity_poly.pdbx_seq_one_letter_code
_entity_poly.pdbx_strand_id
1 'polypeptide(L)'
;MTIGSLGSATAGSYSINIVGVAPTSTHTTTVGLDLYTATPTTVTLTSPADGATDIGLAPTLTWTADANATEYYVEVATDMAFSNIVFTDTVAVTSANLIGLSANTTYYWRVTPNNACGAGATSAVFSFTTAVLYCGSVGSLPDDPDQTFTLNIADAGEITDLDVSILADHTYVGDTIFTLVHQDTGTSVTMIDRPAAPRQVLVAPTTTLMCC
;
A
#
# COMPACT_ATOMS: atom_id res chain seq x y z
N MET A 1 14.49 -17.34 -40.24
CA MET A 1 14.40 -18.29 -39.11
C MET A 1 12.92 -18.50 -38.82
N THR A 2 12.45 -19.73 -38.80
CA THR A 2 11.08 -20.08 -38.38
C THR A 2 11.17 -20.81 -37.05
N ILE A 3 10.36 -20.40 -36.08
CA ILE A 3 10.24 -21.07 -34.78
C ILE A 3 8.99 -21.96 -34.89
N GLY A 4 9.13 -23.25 -34.59
CA GLY A 4 8.05 -24.23 -34.69
C GLY A 4 8.06 -25.20 -33.51
N SER A 5 6.98 -25.99 -33.38
CA SER A 5 6.84 -27.05 -32.36
C SER A 5 6.92 -26.59 -30.89
N LEU A 6 6.30 -25.46 -30.55
CA LEU A 6 6.29 -24.91 -29.18
C LEU A 6 5.28 -25.60 -28.24
N GLY A 7 4.48 -26.56 -28.73
CA GLY A 7 3.36 -27.16 -27.99
C GLY A 7 3.74 -27.99 -26.74
N SER A 8 5.03 -28.24 -26.49
CA SER A 8 5.53 -28.94 -25.30
C SER A 8 6.55 -28.14 -24.51
N ALA A 9 6.81 -26.89 -24.89
CA ALA A 9 7.75 -26.04 -24.16
C ALA A 9 7.03 -25.40 -22.96
N THR A 10 7.70 -25.36 -21.81
CA THR A 10 7.19 -24.73 -20.60
C THR A 10 7.00 -23.24 -20.83
N ALA A 11 5.98 -22.64 -20.20
CA ALA A 11 5.88 -21.18 -20.22
C ALA A 11 7.12 -20.54 -19.57
N GLY A 12 7.53 -19.39 -20.08
CA GLY A 12 8.67 -18.64 -19.55
C GLY A 12 9.44 -17.87 -20.61
N SER A 13 10.47 -17.17 -20.16
CA SER A 13 11.33 -16.35 -21.00
C SER A 13 12.53 -17.15 -21.52
N TYR A 14 12.69 -17.17 -22.84
CA TYR A 14 13.76 -17.84 -23.54
C TYR A 14 14.68 -16.82 -24.23
N SER A 15 15.98 -17.01 -24.09
CA SER A 15 16.97 -16.20 -24.81
C SER A 15 17.53 -16.97 -25.99
N ILE A 16 17.34 -16.44 -27.19
CA ILE A 16 17.83 -17.01 -28.44
C ILE A 16 19.04 -16.20 -28.89
N ASN A 17 20.22 -16.83 -28.86
CA ASN A 17 21.44 -16.21 -29.38
C ASN A 17 21.51 -16.43 -30.90
N ILE A 18 21.49 -15.33 -31.64
CA ILE A 18 21.71 -15.28 -33.09
C ILE A 18 23.17 -14.94 -33.31
N VAL A 19 23.90 -15.89 -33.91
CA VAL A 19 25.33 -15.74 -34.18
C VAL A 19 25.55 -15.59 -35.68
N GLY A 20 26.03 -14.43 -36.10
CA GLY A 20 26.53 -14.19 -37.45
C GLY A 20 28.05 -14.39 -37.48
N VAL A 21 28.53 -15.27 -38.36
CA VAL A 21 29.96 -15.56 -38.52
C VAL A 21 30.43 -15.13 -39.91
N ALA A 22 31.46 -14.29 -39.94
CA ALA A 22 32.25 -13.95 -41.12
C ALA A 22 33.66 -14.58 -40.99
N PRO A 23 34.48 -14.65 -42.05
CA PRO A 23 35.79 -15.31 -42.00
C PRO A 23 36.74 -14.77 -40.92
N THR A 24 36.52 -13.54 -40.45
CA THR A 24 37.38 -12.84 -39.48
C THR A 24 36.64 -12.27 -38.28
N SER A 25 35.32 -12.42 -38.18
CA SER A 25 34.55 -11.89 -37.05
C SER A 25 33.30 -12.69 -36.77
N THR A 26 32.92 -12.76 -35.50
CA THR A 26 31.65 -13.30 -35.05
C THR A 26 30.90 -12.21 -34.31
N HIS A 27 29.65 -11.99 -34.68
CA HIS A 27 28.74 -11.10 -33.97
C HIS A 27 27.60 -11.92 -33.41
N THR A 28 27.31 -11.71 -32.13
CA THR A 28 26.17 -12.34 -31.46
C THR A 28 25.18 -11.26 -31.07
N THR A 29 23.91 -11.48 -31.41
CA THR A 29 22.79 -10.70 -30.89
C THR A 29 21.80 -11.64 -30.20
N THR A 30 21.12 -11.19 -29.16
CA THR A 30 20.18 -12.02 -28.40
C THR A 30 18.77 -11.51 -28.64
N VAL A 31 17.86 -12.42 -28.93
CA VAL A 31 16.42 -12.16 -29.05
C VAL A 31 15.69 -12.86 -27.90
N GLY A 32 14.86 -12.13 -27.18
CA GLY A 32 13.96 -12.70 -26.18
C GLY A 32 12.72 -13.32 -26.83
N LEU A 33 12.29 -14.46 -26.32
CA LEU A 33 11.03 -15.11 -26.66
C LEU A 33 10.29 -15.44 -25.36
N ASP A 34 9.19 -14.76 -25.10
CA ASP A 34 8.28 -15.12 -24.02
C ASP A 34 7.25 -16.11 -24.56
N LEU A 35 7.21 -17.30 -23.97
CA LEU A 35 6.26 -18.34 -24.32
C LEU A 35 5.16 -18.41 -23.26
N TYR A 36 3.92 -18.27 -23.70
CA TYR A 36 2.72 -18.47 -22.88
C TYR A 36 2.00 -19.71 -23.39
N THR A 37 1.64 -20.63 -22.48
CA THR A 37 0.97 -21.88 -22.83
C THR A 37 -0.53 -21.87 -22.51
N ALA A 38 -0.99 -20.89 -21.73
CA ALA A 38 -2.37 -20.68 -21.34
C ALA A 38 -2.60 -19.24 -20.85
N THR A 39 -3.88 -18.88 -20.64
CA THR A 39 -4.24 -17.72 -19.82
C THR A 39 -3.74 -17.92 -18.37
N PRO A 40 -3.43 -16.83 -17.64
CA PRO A 40 -2.94 -16.95 -16.26
C PRO A 40 -3.94 -17.64 -15.32
N THR A 41 -3.43 -18.26 -14.26
CA THR A 41 -4.28 -18.80 -13.19
C THR A 41 -4.63 -17.71 -12.18
N THR A 42 -5.65 -17.94 -11.37
CA THR A 42 -6.09 -16.99 -10.35
C THR A 42 -4.97 -16.70 -9.34
N VAL A 43 -4.75 -15.42 -9.03
CA VAL A 43 -3.81 -14.98 -7.98
C VAL A 43 -4.45 -15.09 -6.59
N THR A 44 -3.60 -15.24 -5.56
CA THR A 44 -4.02 -15.18 -4.16
C THR A 44 -3.66 -13.83 -3.57
N LEU A 45 -4.63 -13.14 -2.98
CA LEU A 45 -4.44 -11.86 -2.31
C LEU A 45 -3.73 -12.08 -0.96
N THR A 46 -2.77 -11.22 -0.62
CA THR A 46 -1.93 -11.41 0.58
C THR A 46 -2.02 -10.28 1.58
N SER A 47 -2.08 -9.02 1.14
CA SER A 47 -2.22 -7.87 2.03
C SER A 47 -2.96 -6.72 1.33
N PRO A 48 -3.83 -5.98 2.04
CA PRO A 48 -4.36 -6.25 3.38
C PRO A 48 -5.03 -7.63 3.47
N ALA A 49 -4.99 -8.26 4.65
CA ALA A 49 -5.69 -9.53 4.87
C ALA A 49 -7.21 -9.32 4.76
N ASP A 50 -7.94 -10.37 4.39
CA ASP A 50 -9.40 -10.26 4.26
C ASP A 50 -10.06 -9.90 5.61
N GLY A 51 -10.86 -8.85 5.60
CA GLY A 51 -11.53 -8.30 6.77
C GLY A 51 -10.62 -7.50 7.70
N ALA A 52 -9.40 -7.15 7.28
CA ALA A 52 -8.50 -6.36 8.11
C ALA A 52 -9.10 -4.99 8.46
N THR A 53 -8.93 -4.55 9.70
CA THR A 53 -9.33 -3.22 10.18
C THR A 53 -8.11 -2.33 10.40
N ASP A 54 -8.37 -1.05 10.68
CA ASP A 54 -7.33 -0.08 11.06
C ASP A 54 -6.22 0.06 10.01
N ILE A 55 -6.59 -0.11 8.74
CA ILE A 55 -5.68 0.07 7.62
C ILE A 55 -5.47 1.56 7.35
N GLY A 56 -4.23 1.99 7.15
CA GLY A 56 -3.93 3.39 6.79
C GLY A 56 -4.67 3.83 5.51
N LEU A 57 -4.71 5.15 5.25
CA LEU A 57 -5.42 5.71 4.08
C LEU A 57 -4.67 5.57 2.74
N ALA A 58 -3.42 5.08 2.79
CA ALA A 58 -2.59 4.83 1.63
C ALA A 58 -1.94 3.44 1.71
N PRO A 59 -2.73 2.36 1.78
CA PRO A 59 -2.18 1.02 1.92
C PRO A 59 -1.58 0.52 0.60
N THR A 60 -0.63 -0.41 0.72
CA THR A 60 -0.12 -1.17 -0.42
C THR A 60 -0.86 -2.50 -0.50
N LEU A 61 -1.56 -2.73 -1.61
CA LEU A 61 -2.14 -4.02 -1.96
C LEU A 61 -1.04 -4.95 -2.48
N THR A 62 -1.06 -6.22 -2.10
CA THR A 62 -0.11 -7.25 -2.55
C THR A 62 -0.80 -8.58 -2.80
N TRP A 63 -0.28 -9.34 -3.77
CA TRP A 63 -0.78 -10.66 -4.14
C TRP A 63 0.36 -11.57 -4.62
N THR A 64 0.08 -12.86 -4.81
CA THR A 64 1.04 -13.82 -5.35
C THR A 64 1.28 -13.63 -6.84
N ALA A 65 2.51 -13.79 -7.30
CA ALA A 65 2.84 -13.82 -8.72
C ALA A 65 2.27 -15.06 -9.42
N ASP A 66 1.79 -14.89 -10.66
CA ASP A 66 1.53 -15.99 -11.59
C ASP A 66 2.59 -16.01 -12.69
N ALA A 67 3.17 -17.19 -12.99
CA ALA A 67 4.27 -17.31 -13.94
C ALA A 67 3.88 -17.04 -15.40
N ASN A 68 2.59 -17.12 -15.73
CA ASN A 68 2.05 -16.80 -17.04
C ASN A 68 1.50 -15.37 -17.12
N ALA A 69 1.34 -14.67 -16.00
CA ALA A 69 0.85 -13.29 -16.00
C ALA A 69 1.96 -12.30 -16.33
N THR A 70 1.67 -11.37 -17.24
CA THR A 70 2.55 -10.24 -17.56
C THR A 70 2.12 -8.97 -16.86
N GLU A 71 0.83 -8.87 -16.54
CA GLU A 71 0.24 -7.73 -15.87
C GLU A 71 -0.98 -8.17 -15.05
N TYR A 72 -1.42 -7.29 -14.16
CA TYR A 72 -2.52 -7.51 -13.24
C TYR A 72 -3.43 -6.29 -13.26
N TYR A 73 -4.71 -6.52 -13.55
CA TYR A 73 -5.75 -5.51 -13.41
C TYR A 73 -6.29 -5.53 -11.99
N VAL A 74 -6.12 -4.43 -11.27
CA VAL A 74 -6.51 -4.25 -9.88
C VAL A 74 -7.75 -3.38 -9.83
N GLU A 75 -8.75 -3.77 -9.05
CA GLU A 75 -9.96 -3.00 -8.82
C GLU A 75 -10.19 -2.85 -7.31
N VAL A 76 -10.57 -1.65 -6.87
CA VAL A 76 -11.01 -1.36 -5.51
C VAL A 76 -12.33 -0.60 -5.59
N ALA A 77 -13.31 -1.02 -4.80
CA ALA A 77 -14.66 -0.47 -4.77
C ALA A 77 -15.13 -0.25 -3.32
N THR A 78 -16.15 0.58 -3.15
CA THR A 78 -16.84 0.77 -1.86
C THR A 78 -18.00 -0.20 -1.64
N ASP A 79 -18.27 -1.08 -2.61
CA ASP A 79 -19.27 -2.13 -2.52
C ASP A 79 -18.76 -3.46 -3.08
N MET A 80 -19.28 -4.56 -2.53
CA MET A 80 -18.88 -5.92 -2.91
C MET A 80 -19.28 -6.30 -4.35
N ALA A 81 -20.23 -5.58 -4.95
CA ALA A 81 -20.65 -5.81 -6.34
C ALA A 81 -19.74 -5.10 -7.35
N PHE A 82 -18.74 -4.32 -6.90
CA PHE A 82 -17.87 -3.50 -7.73
C PHE A 82 -18.65 -2.53 -8.63
N SER A 83 -19.76 -1.99 -8.13
CA SER A 83 -20.57 -0.99 -8.85
C SER A 83 -20.01 0.43 -8.69
N ASN A 84 -19.35 0.71 -7.56
CA ASN A 84 -18.73 1.98 -7.21
C ASN A 84 -17.22 1.79 -7.06
N ILE A 85 -16.53 1.71 -8.20
CA ILE A 85 -15.09 1.57 -8.25
C ILE A 85 -14.43 2.92 -7.90
N VAL A 86 -13.55 2.91 -6.92
CA VAL A 86 -12.79 4.08 -6.44
C VAL A 86 -11.33 4.08 -6.92
N PHE A 87 -10.81 2.92 -7.32
CA PHE A 87 -9.47 2.78 -7.87
C PHE A 87 -9.41 1.63 -8.87
N THR A 88 -8.71 1.85 -9.97
CA THR A 88 -8.31 0.80 -10.91
C THR A 88 -6.91 1.05 -11.40
N ASP A 89 -6.13 -0.02 -11.59
CA ASP A 89 -4.82 0.09 -12.21
C ASP A 89 -4.45 -1.20 -12.96
N THR A 90 -3.54 -1.11 -13.91
CA THR A 90 -2.91 -2.26 -14.57
C THR A 90 -1.41 -2.22 -14.33
N VAL A 91 -0.91 -3.15 -13.54
CA VAL A 91 0.49 -3.17 -13.09
C VAL A 91 1.21 -4.43 -13.55
N ALA A 92 2.50 -4.32 -13.89
CA ALA A 92 3.36 -5.47 -14.23
C ALA A 92 3.99 -6.16 -13.00
N VAL A 93 3.83 -5.56 -11.82
CA VAL A 93 4.33 -6.05 -10.53
C VAL A 93 3.19 -6.60 -9.68
N THR A 94 3.51 -7.28 -8.59
CA THR A 94 2.51 -7.91 -7.69
C THR A 94 2.08 -7.01 -6.53
N SER A 95 2.06 -5.70 -6.77
CA SER A 95 1.63 -4.72 -5.79
C SER A 95 1.04 -3.48 -6.43
N ALA A 96 0.13 -2.82 -5.71
CA ALA A 96 -0.46 -1.54 -6.09
C ALA A 96 -0.58 -0.65 -4.86
N ASN A 97 -0.16 0.61 -4.98
CA ASN A 97 -0.27 1.58 -3.89
C ASN A 97 -1.56 2.38 -4.05
N LEU A 98 -2.40 2.37 -3.01
CA LEU A 98 -3.56 3.23 -2.95
C LEU A 98 -3.20 4.56 -2.28
N ILE A 99 -3.91 5.62 -2.64
CA ILE A 99 -3.80 6.94 -2.02
C ILE A 99 -5.18 7.57 -1.89
N GLY A 100 -5.36 8.42 -0.88
CA GLY A 100 -6.57 9.24 -0.75
C GLY A 100 -7.84 8.45 -0.41
N LEU A 101 -7.72 7.32 0.29
CA LEU A 101 -8.90 6.63 0.82
C LEU A 101 -9.55 7.47 1.92
N SER A 102 -10.87 7.33 2.06
CA SER A 102 -11.63 7.96 3.14
C SER A 102 -11.46 7.15 4.42
N ALA A 103 -11.34 7.84 5.56
CA ALA A 103 -11.25 7.22 6.87
C ALA A 103 -12.54 6.46 7.24
N ASN A 104 -12.42 5.50 8.17
CA ASN A 104 -13.51 4.67 8.67
C ASN A 104 -14.43 4.11 7.56
N THR A 105 -13.85 3.67 6.44
CA THR A 105 -14.56 3.19 5.27
C THR A 105 -14.10 1.79 4.92
N THR A 106 -15.05 0.88 4.67
CA THR A 106 -14.76 -0.46 4.16
C THR A 106 -14.63 -0.43 2.65
N TYR A 107 -13.53 -0.99 2.15
CA TYR A 107 -13.25 -1.18 0.74
C TYR A 107 -13.16 -2.66 0.39
N TYR A 108 -13.56 -2.98 -0.83
CA TYR A 108 -13.49 -4.32 -1.43
C TYR A 108 -12.53 -4.28 -2.60
N TRP A 109 -11.67 -5.27 -2.74
CA TRP A 109 -10.68 -5.29 -3.81
C TRP A 109 -10.49 -6.70 -4.38
N ARG A 110 -10.12 -6.72 -5.65
CA ARG A 110 -9.84 -7.95 -6.41
C ARG A 110 -8.80 -7.69 -7.49
N VAL A 111 -8.16 -8.76 -7.95
CA VAL A 111 -7.11 -8.71 -8.96
C VAL A 111 -7.40 -9.73 -10.06
N THR A 112 -7.28 -9.29 -11.31
CA THR A 112 -7.40 -10.15 -12.50
C THR A 112 -6.05 -10.20 -13.23
N PRO A 113 -5.35 -11.34 -13.24
CA PRO A 113 -4.11 -11.48 -13.98
C PRO A 113 -4.37 -11.54 -15.49
N ASN A 114 -3.47 -10.99 -16.29
CA ASN A 114 -3.59 -10.94 -17.75
C ASN A 114 -2.26 -11.24 -18.45
N ASN A 115 -2.35 -11.79 -19.66
CA ASN A 115 -1.22 -11.95 -20.57
C ASN A 115 -1.67 -11.87 -22.04
N ALA A 116 -0.74 -12.11 -22.97
CA ALA A 116 -1.03 -12.08 -24.41
C ALA A 116 -2.07 -13.14 -24.87
N CYS A 117 -2.28 -14.21 -24.09
CA CYS A 117 -3.34 -15.20 -24.35
C CYS A 117 -4.71 -14.74 -23.84
N GLY A 118 -4.77 -13.70 -23.02
CA GLY A 118 -5.99 -13.10 -22.47
C GLY A 118 -6.02 -13.11 -20.94
N ALA A 119 -7.13 -12.61 -20.39
CA ALA A 119 -7.34 -12.49 -18.96
C ALA A 119 -7.56 -13.87 -18.32
N GLY A 120 -6.93 -14.08 -17.17
CA GLY A 120 -7.21 -15.20 -16.28
C GLY A 120 -8.50 -14.99 -15.47
N ALA A 121 -8.77 -15.92 -14.57
CA ALA A 121 -9.89 -15.77 -13.63
C ALA A 121 -9.55 -14.74 -12.55
N THR A 122 -10.51 -13.84 -12.26
CA THR A 122 -10.42 -12.86 -11.17
C THR A 122 -10.26 -13.55 -9.81
N SER A 123 -9.49 -12.94 -8.92
CA SER A 123 -9.27 -13.42 -7.55
C SER A 123 -10.56 -13.49 -6.73
N ALA A 124 -10.47 -14.18 -5.59
CA ALA A 124 -11.43 -13.92 -4.51
C ALA A 124 -11.42 -12.43 -4.13
N VAL A 125 -12.57 -11.94 -3.68
CA VAL A 125 -12.70 -10.56 -3.20
C VAL A 125 -12.22 -10.50 -1.76
N PHE A 126 -11.27 -9.62 -1.47
CA PHE A 126 -10.89 -9.29 -0.09
C PHE A 126 -11.51 -7.95 0.29
N SER A 127 -11.72 -7.77 1.58
CA SER A 127 -12.15 -6.50 2.17
C SER A 127 -11.16 -5.97 3.19
N PHE A 128 -11.13 -4.66 3.38
CA PHE A 128 -10.47 -4.04 4.53
C PHE A 128 -11.18 -2.75 4.93
N THR A 129 -11.05 -2.36 6.19
CA THR A 129 -11.60 -1.11 6.73
C THR A 129 -10.47 -0.19 7.12
N THR A 130 -10.51 1.04 6.61
CA THR A 130 -9.50 2.05 6.94
C THR A 130 -9.67 2.55 8.38
N ALA A 131 -8.58 2.95 9.01
CA ALA A 131 -8.56 3.51 10.36
C ALA A 131 -9.51 4.72 10.52
N VAL A 132 -10.00 4.88 11.75
CA VAL A 132 -10.75 6.07 12.16
C VAL A 132 -9.76 7.21 12.39
N LEU A 133 -10.07 8.39 11.85
CA LEU A 133 -9.25 9.58 12.06
C LEU A 133 -9.95 10.57 12.98
N TYR A 134 -9.20 11.00 13.98
CA TYR A 134 -9.58 12.08 14.88
C TYR A 134 -8.61 13.25 14.67
N CYS A 135 -9.00 14.25 13.87
CA CYS A 135 -8.25 15.51 13.77
C CYS A 135 -8.81 16.49 14.81
N GLY A 136 -7.96 16.94 15.74
CA GLY A 136 -8.28 18.01 16.69
C GLY A 136 -7.35 19.20 16.47
N SER A 137 -7.90 20.39 16.24
CA SER A 137 -7.11 21.62 16.30
C SER A 137 -7.08 22.12 17.73
N VAL A 138 -5.89 22.17 18.30
CA VAL A 138 -5.66 22.79 19.60
C VAL A 138 -5.25 24.24 19.38
N GLY A 139 -5.61 25.13 20.31
CA GLY A 139 -5.27 26.55 20.21
C GLY A 139 -3.76 26.81 20.25
N SER A 140 -3.36 28.08 20.42
CA SER A 140 -1.96 28.43 20.63
C SER A 140 -1.38 27.65 21.82
N LEU A 141 -0.17 27.10 21.67
CA LEU A 141 0.60 26.55 22.77
C LEU A 141 1.10 27.72 23.64
N PRO A 142 0.62 27.87 24.89
CA PRO A 142 1.13 28.90 25.79
C PRO A 142 2.49 28.48 26.36
N ASP A 143 3.34 29.46 26.72
CA ASP A 143 4.62 29.20 27.40
C ASP A 143 4.42 28.67 28.84
N ASP A 144 3.33 29.07 29.51
CA ASP A 144 2.93 28.70 30.89
C ASP A 144 1.46 29.15 31.11
N PRO A 145 0.55 28.36 31.70
CA PRO A 145 0.70 26.98 32.19
C PRO A 145 0.57 25.90 31.12
N ASP A 146 0.99 24.69 31.48
CA ASP A 146 0.77 23.48 30.67
C ASP A 146 -0.68 23.39 30.20
N GLN A 147 -0.87 23.08 28.92
CA GLN A 147 -2.18 22.77 28.36
C GLN A 147 -2.37 21.26 28.20
N THR A 148 -3.56 20.81 28.58
CA THR A 148 -4.02 19.44 28.34
C THR A 148 -5.14 19.46 27.32
N PHE A 149 -5.02 18.57 26.33
CA PHE A 149 -6.08 18.34 25.35
C PHE A 149 -6.58 16.91 25.50
N THR A 150 -7.89 16.76 25.65
CA THR A 150 -8.51 15.45 25.78
C THR A 150 -9.00 15.00 24.41
N LEU A 151 -8.45 13.90 23.92
CA LEU A 151 -8.99 13.20 22.76
C LEU A 151 -10.09 12.24 23.26
N ASN A 152 -11.34 12.55 22.91
CA ASN A 152 -12.48 11.70 23.26
C ASN A 152 -12.70 10.67 22.16
N ILE A 153 -12.35 9.41 22.43
CA ILE A 153 -12.71 8.28 21.57
C ILE A 153 -14.05 7.74 22.08
N ALA A 154 -15.13 7.98 21.32
CA ALA A 154 -16.50 7.65 21.73
C ALA A 154 -16.87 6.17 21.50
N ASP A 155 -16.02 5.43 20.78
CA ASP A 155 -16.25 4.02 20.49
C ASP A 155 -15.93 3.15 21.71
N ALA A 156 -16.83 2.22 22.00
CA ALA A 156 -16.62 1.23 23.05
C ALA A 156 -15.68 0.13 22.55
N GLY A 157 -14.51 -0.02 23.18
CA GLY A 157 -13.54 -1.06 22.82
C GLY A 157 -12.20 -0.89 23.52
N GLU A 158 -11.29 -1.83 23.28
CA GLU A 158 -9.87 -1.68 23.63
C GLU A 158 -9.14 -1.03 22.46
N ILE A 159 -8.31 -0.02 22.74
CA ILE A 159 -7.41 0.57 21.75
C ILE A 159 -6.23 -0.40 21.58
N THR A 160 -6.20 -1.12 20.46
CA THR A 160 -5.11 -2.06 20.15
C THR A 160 -3.90 -1.37 19.52
N ASP A 161 -4.12 -0.25 18.85
CA ASP A 161 -3.11 0.55 18.19
C ASP A 161 -3.52 2.04 18.18
N LEU A 162 -2.54 2.94 18.23
CA LEU A 162 -2.77 4.38 18.21
C LEU A 162 -1.63 5.12 17.53
N ASP A 163 -1.86 5.52 16.28
CA ASP A 163 -0.98 6.42 15.55
C ASP A 163 -1.31 7.89 15.89
N VAL A 164 -0.35 8.61 16.46
CA VAL A 164 -0.49 10.03 16.82
C VAL A 164 0.44 10.87 15.96
N SER A 165 -0.15 11.82 15.21
CA SER A 165 0.57 12.82 14.43
C SER A 165 0.33 14.21 15.05
N ILE A 166 1.41 14.91 15.40
CA ILE A 166 1.34 16.25 16.02
C ILE A 166 1.98 17.25 15.07
N LEU A 167 1.21 18.25 14.66
CA LEU A 167 1.70 19.42 13.95
C LEU A 167 1.49 20.64 14.84
N ALA A 168 2.59 21.27 15.25
CA ALA A 168 2.58 22.44 16.11
C ALA A 168 3.70 23.41 15.75
N ASP A 169 3.38 24.71 15.79
CA ASP A 169 4.35 25.80 15.66
C ASP A 169 4.52 26.48 17.03
N HIS A 170 5.75 26.73 17.44
CA HIS A 170 6.07 27.44 18.69
C HIS A 170 7.34 28.28 18.55
N THR A 171 7.42 29.42 19.24
CA THR A 171 8.60 30.30 19.21
C THR A 171 9.84 29.62 19.81
N TYR A 172 9.65 28.78 20.83
CA TYR A 172 10.69 28.03 21.53
C TYR A 172 10.41 26.53 21.48
N VAL A 173 10.50 25.92 20.29
CA VAL A 173 10.27 24.47 20.13
C VAL A 173 11.21 23.60 20.98
N GLY A 174 12.42 24.09 21.27
CA GLY A 174 13.44 23.37 22.05
C GLY A 174 13.07 23.16 23.52
N ASP A 175 11.98 23.75 23.99
CA ASP A 175 11.47 23.61 25.35
C ASP A 175 10.06 23.01 25.38
N THR A 176 9.51 22.59 24.22
CA THR A 176 8.20 21.93 24.15
C THR A 176 8.30 20.44 24.46
N ILE A 177 7.35 19.93 25.26
CA ILE A 177 7.21 18.51 25.59
C ILE A 177 5.75 18.12 25.31
N PHE A 178 5.56 17.04 24.54
CA PHE A 178 4.23 16.48 24.28
C PHE A 178 4.15 15.10 24.95
N THR A 179 3.19 14.96 25.85
CA THR A 179 2.95 13.73 26.60
C THR A 179 1.54 13.22 26.31
N LEU A 180 1.44 11.97 25.90
CA LEU A 180 0.16 11.27 25.80
C LEU A 180 -0.13 10.61 27.16
N VAL A 181 -1.30 10.89 27.73
CA VAL A 181 -1.72 10.36 29.04
C VAL A 181 -3.03 9.61 28.88
N HIS A 182 -3.07 8.36 29.33
CA HIS A 182 -4.31 7.60 29.44
C HIS A 182 -5.08 8.08 30.67
N GLN A 183 -6.27 8.66 30.46
CA GLN A 183 -7.00 9.40 31.49
C GLN A 183 -7.34 8.57 32.74
N ASP A 184 -7.72 7.31 32.55
CA ASP A 184 -8.22 6.48 33.67
C ASP A 184 -7.10 5.78 34.46
N THR A 185 -6.00 5.44 33.79
CA THR A 185 -4.88 4.72 34.42
C THR A 185 -3.75 5.66 34.83
N GLY A 186 -3.72 6.88 34.30
CA GLY A 186 -2.62 7.83 34.47
C GLY A 186 -1.32 7.41 33.78
N THR A 187 -1.35 6.33 32.99
CA THR A 187 -0.16 5.87 32.24
C THR A 187 0.19 6.89 31.18
N SER A 188 1.46 7.31 31.13
CA SER A 188 1.90 8.35 30.21
C SER A 188 3.09 7.92 29.37
N VAL A 189 3.13 8.37 28.12
CA VAL A 189 4.29 8.26 27.23
C VAL A 189 4.65 9.64 26.68
N THR A 190 5.92 10.02 26.79
CA THR A 190 6.43 11.24 26.17
C THR A 190 6.68 10.96 24.69
N MET A 191 5.90 11.65 23.84
CA MET A 191 5.95 11.49 22.39
C MET A 191 7.05 12.35 21.78
N ILE A 192 7.21 13.57 22.30
CA ILE A 192 8.18 14.57 21.84
C ILE A 192 8.76 15.25 23.07
N ASP A 193 10.09 15.35 23.14
CA ASP A 193 10.82 16.03 24.20
C ASP A 193 11.85 16.97 23.56
N ARG A 194 11.62 18.27 23.69
CA ARG A 194 12.58 19.34 23.34
C ARG A 194 13.16 19.22 21.92
N PRO A 195 12.31 19.19 20.87
CA PRO A 195 12.77 19.05 19.50
C PRO A 195 13.65 20.25 19.10
N ALA A 196 14.90 19.98 18.73
CA ALA A 196 15.91 20.99 18.41
C ALA A 196 15.65 21.76 17.08
N ALA A 197 14.57 21.46 16.35
CA ALA A 197 14.24 22.10 15.07
C ALA A 197 12.74 22.46 15.00
N PRO A 198 12.40 23.66 14.49
CA PRO A 198 11.03 24.20 14.48
C PRO A 198 10.04 23.50 13.53
N ARG A 199 10.45 22.39 12.90
CA ARG A 199 9.61 21.54 12.06
C ARG A 199 10.08 20.09 12.19
N GLN A 200 9.44 19.32 13.05
CA GLN A 200 9.46 17.87 12.93
C GLN A 200 8.06 17.38 12.61
N VAL A 201 7.88 16.83 11.42
CA VAL A 201 6.85 15.83 11.16
C VAL A 201 7.47 14.53 11.67
N LEU A 202 7.20 14.14 12.92
CA LEU A 202 7.64 12.85 13.41
C LEU A 202 6.64 11.79 12.90
N VAL A 203 6.92 11.26 11.71
CA VAL A 203 6.22 10.13 11.13
C VAL A 203 6.83 8.86 11.75
N ALA A 204 6.07 8.14 12.58
CA ALA A 204 6.36 6.73 12.86
C ALA A 204 6.44 5.97 11.52
N PRO A 205 7.27 4.92 11.37
CA PRO A 205 7.57 4.38 10.06
C PRO A 205 6.29 3.89 9.38
N THR A 206 6.10 4.37 8.15
CA THR A 206 5.02 4.07 7.20
C THR A 206 3.61 4.52 7.58
N THR A 207 3.30 5.80 7.40
CA THR A 207 2.33 6.33 6.41
C THR A 207 2.08 7.79 6.75
N THR A 208 2.43 8.72 5.86
CA THR A 208 2.24 10.16 6.08
C THR A 208 0.76 10.49 6.19
N LEU A 209 0.27 10.70 7.41
CA LEU A 209 -0.99 11.37 7.69
C LEU A 209 -0.76 12.86 7.87
N MET A 210 -1.02 13.62 6.81
CA MET A 210 -1.33 15.04 6.88
C MET A 210 -2.85 15.16 6.82
N CYS A 211 -3.51 15.66 7.87
CA CYS A 211 -4.83 16.27 7.69
C CYS A 211 -4.61 17.46 6.72
N CYS A 212 -5.46 17.58 5.69
CA CYS A 212 -5.44 18.72 4.76
C CYS A 212 -5.75 20.04 5.47
#